data_AF-A0A0F8WP98-F1
#
_entry.id   AF-A0A0F8WP98-F1
#
_cell.length_a   1.000
_cell.length_b   1.000
_cell.length_c   1.000
_cell.angle_alpha   90.00
_cell.angle_beta   90.00
_cell.angle_gamma   90.00
#
_symmetry.space_group_name_H-M   'P 1'
#
loop_
_entity.id
_entity.type
_entity.pdbx_description
1 polymer ?
#
loop_
_entity_poly.entity_id
_entity_poly.type
_entity_poly.pdbx_seq_one_letter_code
_entity_poly.pdbx_strand_id
1 'polypeptide(L)'
;MLNSGLLVVRPSERAFAEIQAVLDTPARADRYTFPDQELLSDAFRDRWVALPYVYNALKTMRWEGVHDAIWRDDEVKNVHYIFAVKPWQDEPPRPGPDMDIVNAWWWDANGERQRLEREKGITDGH
;
A
#
# COMPACT_ATOMS: atom_id res chain seq x y z
N MET A 1 -6.23 10.46 10.41
CA MET A 1 -6.68 9.27 9.65
C MET A 1 -5.45 8.38 9.46
N LEU A 2 -5.58 7.07 9.67
CA LEU A 2 -4.50 6.10 9.43
C LEU A 2 -4.33 5.84 7.93
N ASN A 3 -3.27 5.13 7.50
CA ASN A 3 -3.22 4.52 6.16
C ASN A 3 -3.52 3.03 6.25
N SER A 4 -4.48 2.52 5.48
CA SER A 4 -4.94 1.12 5.58
C SER A 4 -4.19 0.15 4.66
N GLY A 5 -3.22 0.62 3.85
CA GLY A 5 -2.43 -0.22 2.95
C GLY A 5 -1.53 -1.24 3.66
N LEU A 6 -1.19 -1.01 4.94
CA LEU A 6 -0.61 -2.00 5.82
C LEU A 6 -1.14 -1.81 7.23
N LEU A 7 -1.63 -2.90 7.81
CA LEU A 7 -2.17 -2.95 9.16
C LEU A 7 -1.63 -4.18 9.89
N VAL A 8 -1.26 -4.00 11.15
CA VAL A 8 -1.00 -5.12 12.07
C VAL A 8 -2.24 -5.29 12.93
N VAL A 9 -2.97 -6.38 12.69
CA VAL A 9 -4.27 -6.63 13.34
C VAL A 9 -4.28 -7.96 14.07
N ARG A 10 -5.14 -8.07 15.07
CA ARG A 10 -5.51 -9.34 15.69
C ARG A 10 -6.95 -9.67 15.28
N PRO A 11 -7.18 -10.74 14.50
CA PRO A 11 -8.54 -11.16 14.16
C PRO A 11 -9.40 -11.37 15.40
N SER A 12 -10.64 -10.86 15.37
CA SER A 12 -11.57 -10.92 16.49
C SER A 12 -13.00 -10.73 15.99
N GLU A 13 -13.91 -11.61 16.41
CA GLU A 13 -15.35 -11.46 16.13
C GLU A 13 -15.90 -10.14 16.67
N ARG A 14 -15.44 -9.72 17.86
CA ARG A 14 -15.82 -8.43 18.44
C ARG A 14 -15.38 -7.26 17.56
N ALA A 15 -14.12 -7.26 17.10
CA ALA A 15 -13.62 -6.20 16.23
C ALA A 15 -14.35 -6.18 14.88
N PHE A 16 -14.68 -7.35 14.34
CA PHE A 16 -15.48 -7.48 13.13
C PHE A 16 -16.90 -6.90 13.32
N ALA A 17 -17.57 -7.23 14.43
CA ALA A 17 -18.89 -6.68 14.75
C ALA A 17 -18.87 -5.16 14.95
N GLU A 18 -17.79 -4.60 15.53
CA GLU A 18 -17.61 -3.14 15.64
C GLU A 18 -17.49 -2.47 14.26
N ILE A 19 -16.76 -3.07 13.32
CA ILE A 19 -16.65 -2.58 11.94
C ILE A 19 -18.02 -2.65 11.25
N GLN A 20 -18.73 -3.77 11.39
CA GLN A 20 -20.05 -3.97 10.81
C GLN A 20 -21.06 -2.94 11.31
N ALA A 21 -21.07 -2.62 12.60
CA ALA A 21 -21.97 -1.61 13.16
C ALA A 21 -21.75 -0.21 12.57
N VAL A 22 -20.53 0.14 12.17
CA VAL A 22 -20.25 1.40 11.46
C VAL A 22 -20.79 1.36 10.04
N LEU A 23 -20.56 0.25 9.32
CA LEU A 23 -21.06 0.04 7.97
C LEU A 23 -22.59 0.05 7.90
N ASP A 24 -23.25 -0.50 8.92
CA ASP A 24 -24.71 -0.54 9.05
C ASP A 24 -25.33 0.82 9.41
N THR A 25 -24.52 1.89 9.47
CA THR A 25 -24.97 3.27 9.64
C THR A 25 -24.73 4.07 8.35
N PRO A 26 -25.67 4.09 7.38
CA PRO A 26 -25.47 4.73 6.07
C PRO A 26 -25.02 6.18 6.16
N ALA A 27 -25.60 6.95 7.07
CA ALA A 27 -25.24 8.36 7.27
C ALA A 27 -23.77 8.59 7.66
N ARG A 28 -23.08 7.56 8.18
CA ARG A 28 -21.62 7.56 8.43
C ARG A 28 -20.88 7.04 7.21
N ALA A 29 -21.26 5.87 6.71
CA ALA A 29 -20.59 5.19 5.60
C ALA A 29 -20.56 6.03 4.31
N ASP A 30 -21.66 6.71 3.98
CA ASP A 30 -21.80 7.55 2.78
C ASP A 30 -20.83 8.75 2.75
N ARG A 31 -20.23 9.10 3.90
CA ARG A 31 -19.28 10.22 4.00
C ARG A 31 -17.85 9.81 3.69
N TYR A 32 -17.55 8.52 3.65
CA TYR A 32 -16.19 8.06 3.46
C TYR A 32 -15.77 8.20 2.00
N THR A 33 -14.78 9.06 1.77
CA THR A 33 -14.09 9.20 0.48
C THR A 33 -13.06 8.08 0.30
N PHE A 34 -12.44 7.64 1.39
CA PHE A 34 -11.48 6.53 1.40
C PHE A 34 -12.08 5.36 2.19
N PRO A 35 -12.72 4.39 1.51
CA PRO A 35 -13.69 3.48 2.13
C PRO A 35 -13.17 2.78 3.39
N ASP A 36 -12.16 1.92 3.24
CA ASP A 36 -11.63 1.12 4.34
C ASP A 36 -10.78 1.96 5.32
N GLN A 37 -10.04 2.94 4.81
CA GLN A 37 -9.15 3.76 5.62
C GLN A 37 -9.89 4.67 6.61
N GLU A 38 -10.95 5.33 6.15
CA GLU A 38 -11.78 6.18 6.99
C GLU A 38 -12.69 5.35 7.89
N LEU A 39 -13.26 4.26 7.38
CA LEU A 39 -14.00 3.29 8.18
C LEU A 39 -13.19 2.81 9.38
N LEU A 40 -11.95 2.37 9.16
CA LEU A 40 -11.08 1.86 10.23
C LEU A 40 -10.60 2.98 11.16
N SER A 41 -10.29 4.17 10.63
CA SER A 41 -9.96 5.33 11.43
C SER A 41 -11.10 5.75 12.37
N ASP A 42 -12.34 5.63 11.90
CA ASP A 42 -13.53 6.01 12.64
C ASP A 42 -13.95 4.93 13.63
N ALA A 43 -14.05 3.67 13.19
CA ALA A 43 -14.38 2.53 14.03
C ALA A 43 -13.41 2.38 15.20
N PHE A 44 -12.10 2.57 14.97
CA PHE A 44 -11.05 2.42 15.98
C PHE A 44 -10.44 3.74 16.42
N ARG A 45 -11.19 4.85 16.38
CA ARG A 45 -10.71 6.15 16.86
C ARG A 45 -10.04 6.03 18.23
N ASP A 46 -8.86 6.62 18.37
CA ASP A 46 -8.00 6.59 19.57
C ASP A 46 -7.55 5.19 20.03
N ARG A 47 -7.76 4.15 19.20
CA ARG A 47 -7.41 2.75 19.48
C ARG A 47 -6.45 2.15 18.45
N TRP A 48 -5.74 2.99 17.71
CA TRP A 48 -4.67 2.59 16.79
C TRP A 48 -3.39 3.37 17.07
N VAL A 49 -2.26 2.76 16.70
CA VAL A 49 -0.92 3.34 16.84
C VAL A 49 -0.27 3.38 15.47
N ALA A 50 0.37 4.50 15.13
CA ALA A 50 1.09 4.64 13.88
C ALA A 50 2.34 3.75 13.86
N LEU A 51 2.56 3.08 12.73
CA LEU A 51 3.86 2.46 12.42
C LEU A 51 4.79 3.52 11.81
N PRO A 52 6.12 3.36 11.95
CA PRO A 52 7.07 4.13 11.16
C PRO A 52 6.77 4.05 9.66
N TYR A 53 6.94 5.15 8.94
CA TYR A 53 6.56 5.25 7.51
C TYR A 53 7.22 4.17 6.64
N VAL A 54 8.42 3.72 7.01
CA VAL A 54 9.21 2.71 6.27
C VAL A 54 8.48 1.38 6.07
N TYR A 55 7.47 1.09 6.90
CA TYR A 55 6.64 -0.12 6.78
C TYR A 55 5.43 0.05 5.85
N ASN A 56 5.11 1.26 5.41
CA ASN A 56 4.01 1.55 4.50
C ASN A 56 4.32 2.83 3.71
N ALA A 57 5.48 2.84 3.06
CA ALA A 57 6.04 4.05 2.46
C ALA A 57 5.31 4.35 1.14
N LEU A 58 4.53 5.42 1.10
CA LEU A 58 3.90 5.84 -0.14
C LEU A 58 4.97 6.19 -1.16
N LYS A 59 4.86 5.66 -2.38
CA LYS A 59 5.83 5.92 -3.46
C LYS A 59 6.13 7.42 -3.65
N THR A 60 5.12 8.27 -3.49
CA THR A 60 5.23 9.72 -3.64
C THR A 60 6.14 10.38 -2.61
N MET A 61 6.38 9.74 -1.45
CA MET A 61 7.26 10.29 -0.42
C MET A 61 8.71 10.46 -0.91
N ARG A 62 9.13 9.69 -1.90
CA ARG A 62 10.45 9.81 -2.51
C ARG A 62 10.57 10.99 -3.48
N TRP A 63 9.45 11.58 -3.91
CA TRP A 63 9.47 12.70 -4.85
C TRP A 63 10.01 13.97 -4.19
N GLU A 64 10.80 14.72 -4.96
CA GLU A 64 11.36 16.01 -4.54
C GLU A 64 10.25 16.94 -4.03
N GLY A 65 10.45 17.48 -2.83
CA GLY A 65 9.51 18.43 -2.21
C GLY A 65 8.28 17.81 -1.55
N VAL A 66 8.12 16.48 -1.59
CA VAL A 66 7.03 15.79 -0.89
C VAL A 66 7.49 15.37 0.51
N HIS A 67 8.36 14.36 0.60
CA HIS A 67 8.97 13.88 1.85
C HIS A 67 10.39 13.34 1.62
N ASP A 68 11.05 13.77 0.53
CA ASP A 68 12.37 13.32 0.10
C ASP A 68 13.44 13.55 1.19
N ALA A 69 13.31 14.63 1.97
CA ALA A 69 14.21 14.94 3.08
C ALA A 69 14.32 13.82 4.14
N ILE A 70 13.24 13.06 4.38
CA ILE A 70 13.21 11.96 5.37
C ILE A 70 13.30 10.58 4.74
N TRP A 71 13.18 10.48 3.41
CA TRP A 71 13.23 9.22 2.68
C TRP A 71 14.63 8.62 2.68
N ARG A 72 14.75 7.32 2.97
CA ARG A 72 16.02 6.58 2.95
C ARG A 72 15.80 5.25 2.23
N ASP A 73 16.36 5.10 1.03
CA ASP A 73 16.16 3.92 0.16
C ASP A 73 16.47 2.60 0.90
N ASP A 74 17.46 2.60 1.79
CA ASP A 74 17.92 1.45 2.59
C ASP A 74 17.07 1.13 3.83
N GLU A 75 16.29 2.10 4.31
CA GLU A 75 15.41 1.91 5.47
C GLU A 75 14.00 1.46 5.09
N VAL A 76 13.51 1.81 3.89
CA VAL A 76 12.17 1.44 3.42
C VAL A 76 12.05 -0.09 3.32
N LYS A 77 11.07 -0.64 4.04
CA LYS A 77 10.81 -2.09 4.09
C LYS A 77 9.63 -2.49 3.20
N ASN A 78 8.69 -1.59 2.96
CA ASN A 78 7.54 -1.83 2.09
C ASN A 78 7.11 -0.54 1.38
N VAL A 79 6.98 -0.62 0.06
CA VAL A 79 6.51 0.47 -0.79
C VAL A 79 5.03 0.26 -1.10
N HIS A 80 4.24 1.31 -0.86
CA HIS A 80 2.82 1.34 -1.19
C HIS A 80 2.58 2.13 -2.49
N TYR A 81 2.25 1.39 -3.56
CA TYR A 81 1.81 1.91 -4.85
C TYR A 81 0.32 2.31 -4.80
N ILE A 82 0.04 3.41 -4.11
CA ILE A 82 -1.31 3.84 -3.73
C ILE A 82 -2.19 4.31 -4.90
N PHE A 83 -1.61 4.74 -6.02
CA PHE A 83 -2.36 5.31 -7.14
C PHE A 83 -3.25 4.31 -7.88
N ALA A 84 -4.23 4.83 -8.63
CA ALA A 84 -5.11 4.03 -9.47
C ALA A 84 -4.34 3.28 -10.57
N VAL A 85 -3.38 3.97 -11.21
CA VAL A 85 -2.44 3.35 -12.14
C VAL A 85 -1.40 2.59 -11.34
N LYS A 86 -1.38 1.27 -11.54
CA LYS A 86 -0.48 0.35 -10.87
C LYS A 86 0.77 0.10 -11.72
N PRO A 87 1.91 -0.30 -11.11
CA PRO A 87 3.16 -0.49 -11.84
C PRO A 87 3.07 -1.46 -13.03
N TRP A 88 2.22 -2.49 -12.93
CA TRP A 88 1.98 -3.47 -14.00
C TRP A 88 1.10 -2.95 -15.16
N GLN A 89 0.56 -1.75 -15.04
CA GLN A 89 -0.21 -1.08 -16.09
C GLN A 89 0.63 -0.07 -16.86
N ASP A 90 1.84 0.23 -16.39
CA ASP A 90 2.81 1.10 -17.06
C ASP A 90 3.82 0.27 -17.86
N GLU A 91 4.53 0.90 -18.79
CA GLU A 91 5.69 0.26 -19.42
C GLU A 91 6.81 0.01 -18.38
N PRO A 92 7.58 -1.08 -18.52
CA PRO A 92 8.81 -1.26 -17.76
C PRO A 92 9.70 -0.02 -17.88
N PRO A 93 10.23 0.51 -16.77
CA PRO A 93 11.01 1.73 -16.78
C PRO A 93 12.27 1.55 -17.63
N ARG A 94 12.54 2.54 -18.49
CA ARG A 94 13.73 2.55 -19.33
C ARG A 94 14.90 3.17 -18.56
N PRO A 95 16.12 2.61 -18.67
CA PRO A 95 17.33 3.24 -18.15
C PRO A 95 17.48 4.69 -18.63
N GLY A 96 17.61 5.62 -17.69
CA GLY A 96 17.74 7.05 -18.00
C GLY A 96 17.58 7.95 -16.77
N PRO A 97 17.84 9.26 -16.93
CA PRO A 97 17.73 10.25 -15.86
C PRO A 97 16.30 10.40 -15.31
N ASP A 98 15.29 10.15 -16.15
CA ASP A 98 13.88 10.26 -15.78
C ASP A 98 13.27 8.93 -15.30
N MET A 99 14.11 7.95 -14.94
CA MET A 99 13.64 6.66 -14.48
C MET A 99 12.88 6.81 -13.16
N ASP A 100 11.63 6.35 -13.16
CA ASP A 100 10.88 6.12 -11.92
C ASP A 100 11.43 4.89 -11.20
N ILE A 101 12.46 5.12 -10.39
CA ILE A 101 13.18 4.07 -9.67
C ILE A 101 12.27 3.25 -8.75
N VAL A 102 11.23 3.85 -8.20
CA VAL A 102 10.31 3.12 -7.31
C VAL A 102 9.44 2.16 -8.11
N ASN A 103 9.02 2.53 -9.33
CA ASN A 103 8.38 1.58 -10.25
C ASN A 103 9.38 0.51 -10.74
N ALA A 104 10.65 0.86 -10.94
CA ALA A 104 11.68 -0.09 -11.35
C ALA A 104 11.84 -1.23 -10.34
N TRP A 105 11.83 -0.92 -9.04
CA TRP A 105 11.85 -1.94 -7.98
C TRP A 105 10.70 -2.96 -8.08
N TRP A 106 9.50 -2.51 -8.48
CA TRP A 106 8.38 -3.43 -8.69
C TRP A 106 8.64 -4.37 -9.87
N TRP A 107 9.13 -3.83 -10.99
CA TRP A 107 9.45 -4.61 -12.18
C TRP A 107 10.58 -5.60 -11.95
N ASP A 108 11.62 -5.21 -11.23
CA ASP A 108 12.71 -6.10 -10.83
C ASP A 108 12.19 -7.25 -9.96
N ALA A 109 11.39 -6.93 -8.94
CA ALA A 109 10.78 -7.94 -8.06
C ALA A 109 9.83 -8.89 -8.82
N ASN A 110 9.01 -8.35 -9.74
CA ASN A 110 8.13 -9.17 -10.57
C ASN A 110 8.90 -10.04 -11.56
N GLY A 111 9.97 -9.53 -12.18
CA GLY A 111 10.84 -10.30 -13.06
C GLY A 111 11.50 -11.48 -12.35
N GLU A 112 12.00 -11.24 -11.13
CA GLU A 112 12.57 -12.28 -10.27
C GLU A 112 11.51 -13.32 -9.86
N ARG A 113 10.32 -12.88 -9.43
CA ARG A 113 9.18 -13.76 -9.14
C ARG A 113 8.88 -14.67 -10.33
N GLN A 114 8.69 -14.11 -11.53
CA GLN A 114 8.37 -14.87 -12.73
C GLN A 114 9.48 -15.85 -13.13
N ARG A 115 10.75 -15.48 -12.96
CA ARG A 115 11.89 -16.38 -13.21
C ARG A 115 11.81 -17.60 -12.28
N LEU A 116 11.62 -17.36 -10.98
CA LEU A 116 11.50 -18.43 -9.97
C LEU A 116 10.27 -19.32 -10.18
N GLU A 117 9.16 -18.76 -10.63
CA GLU A 117 7.94 -19.51 -10.95
C GLU A 117 8.15 -20.42 -12.17
N ARG A 118 8.76 -19.90 -13.25
CA ARG A 118 9.10 -20.70 -14.43
C ARG A 118 10.01 -21.88 -14.10
N GLU A 119 11.00 -21.68 -13.23
CA GLU A 119 11.90 -22.75 -12.75
C GLU A 119 11.14 -23.84 -11.98
N LYS A 120 10.00 -23.51 -11.37
CA LYS A 120 9.12 -24.45 -10.67
C LYS A 120 8.04 -25.05 -11.58
N GLY A 121 8.05 -24.73 -12.88
CA GLY A 121 7.00 -25.15 -13.81
C GLY A 121 5.66 -24.46 -13.59
N ILE A 122 5.63 -23.35 -12.84
CA ILE A 122 4.44 -22.51 -12.68
C ILE A 122 4.44 -21.52 -13.85
N THR A 123 3.45 -21.62 -14.70
CA THR A 123 3.22 -20.64 -15.78
C THR A 123 1.97 -19.84 -15.43
N ASP A 124 2.13 -18.53 -15.30
CA ASP A 124 1.05 -17.57 -15.36
C ASP A 124 0.33 -17.77 -16.70
N GLY A 125 -0.92 -18.25 -16.68
CA GLY A 125 -1.70 -18.62 -17.86
C GLY A 125 -2.23 -17.41 -18.65
N HIS A 126 -1.44 -16.35 -18.76
CA HIS A 126 -1.79 -15.07 -19.39
C HIS A 126 -0.72 -14.65 -20.38
#